data_AF-A0A397AY86-F1
#
_entry.id   AF-A0A397AY86-F1
#
_cell.length_a   1.000
_cell.length_b   1.000
_cell.length_c   1.000
_cell.angle_alpha   90.00
_cell.angle_beta   90.00
_cell.angle_gamma   90.00
#
_symmetry.space_group_name_H-M   'P 1'
#
loop_
_entity.id
_entity.type
_entity.pdbx_description
1 polymer ?
#
loop_
_entity_poly.entity_id
_entity_poly.type
_entity_poly.pdbx_seq_one_letter_code
_entity_poly.pdbx_strand_id
1 'polypeptide(L)'
;GDALNMARNNPTRRRSSLAVGSEFGDAEQAEKKEDIRVLLDPFYDVTTGRLRRLFHHFSPNGKDTVTYVEFQRGLSALGISVPRDGNFDEFVAKVDTNGDGLVSVDEFIAVVQMIKQAHLFKPDVATPLQVDAKRHVLRVVDYSPTSLRAVDPVTKLQSFMVSAKPQWATVRWVHLAGFQRTDDDLNLRRLAIKYQLHPLALEDCLNQHDKLRCKFEHYDDHSFLAATAKKLKEAATENHPNAVAYPQPHKPPHAIYGSARPGQSKAAALTATLDALDTLLRPPQQLCVFVSNDHVVSVQEDVDTIDPSAFRLWDLVVDQTMTKPYSKVRNHSAAFLVVSILNAVVDEMLPLVEVCEPTLNMLGKLVRLQQTAFDPARLARTKKQLIAMDKIIRPLLDLDHLRQMSTDLRDHQLLLATLVDDDKQARAKQQEDVMYYITVVAACFLPGTFLTGIYGMNFKGTMPELEWEDGVLNGYKLWWIVLVSVLLAIMAYVKGWKQWM
;
A
#
# COMPACT_ATOMS: atom_id res chain seq x y z
N GLY A 1 -30.41 -38.02 36.80
CA GLY A 1 -30.02 -36.97 37.74
C GLY A 1 -28.89 -36.22 37.09
N ASP A 2 -29.18 -35.11 36.42
CA ASP A 2 -29.33 -33.77 37.02
C ASP A 2 -27.94 -33.22 37.40
N ALA A 3 -27.43 -32.07 36.94
CA ALA A 3 -28.04 -31.00 36.17
C ALA A 3 -26.99 -30.21 35.36
N LEU A 4 -27.44 -29.83 34.17
CA LEU A 4 -27.03 -28.73 33.30
C LEU A 4 -26.76 -27.36 33.96
N ASN A 5 -25.97 -26.57 33.21
CA ASN A 5 -25.95 -25.10 33.06
C ASN A 5 -25.03 -24.24 33.94
N MET A 6 -23.92 -23.78 33.34
CA MET A 6 -23.60 -22.35 33.15
C MET A 6 -22.44 -22.17 32.16
N ALA A 7 -22.77 -21.86 30.90
CA ALA A 7 -21.83 -21.29 29.93
C ALA A 7 -22.40 -19.98 29.42
N ARG A 8 -21.73 -18.86 29.75
CA ARG A 8 -22.02 -17.52 29.25
C ARG A 8 -21.46 -17.38 27.83
N ASN A 9 -22.34 -17.45 26.84
CA ASN A 9 -22.09 -16.93 25.49
C ASN A 9 -23.22 -15.94 25.16
N ASN A 10 -22.83 -14.74 24.77
CA ASN A 10 -23.72 -13.60 24.54
C ASN A 10 -23.74 -13.27 23.04
N PRO A 11 -24.81 -13.57 22.28
CA PRO A 11 -25.01 -13.03 20.96
C PRO A 11 -26.25 -12.12 20.96
N THR A 12 -26.05 -10.80 21.04
CA THR A 12 -27.13 -9.85 20.78
C THR A 12 -27.34 -9.69 19.27
N ARG A 13 -28.02 -10.68 18.67
CA ARG A 13 -28.81 -10.51 17.45
C ARG A 13 -30.06 -9.72 17.83
N ARG A 14 -30.15 -8.44 17.44
CA ARG A 14 -31.40 -7.69 17.52
C ARG A 14 -32.39 -8.27 16.49
N ARG A 15 -33.46 -8.89 16.99
CA ARG A 15 -34.68 -9.19 16.23
C ARG A 15 -35.39 -7.88 15.92
N SER A 16 -35.70 -7.67 14.65
CA SER A 16 -36.68 -6.69 14.19
C SER A 16 -38.08 -7.11 14.66
N SER A 17 -38.70 -6.28 15.50
CA SER A 17 -40.13 -6.33 15.74
C SER A 17 -40.82 -5.46 14.71
N LEU A 18 -41.54 -6.08 13.77
CA LEU A 18 -42.50 -5.43 12.88
C LEU A 18 -43.59 -4.78 13.73
N ALA A 19 -43.55 -3.45 13.82
CA ALA A 19 -44.70 -2.65 14.22
C ALA A 19 -45.32 -2.08 12.94
N VAL A 20 -46.49 -2.60 12.59
CA VAL A 20 -47.33 -2.10 11.49
C VAL A 20 -47.90 -0.74 11.94
N GLY A 21 -47.39 0.34 11.35
CA GLY A 21 -47.89 1.69 11.57
C GLY A 21 -47.50 2.61 10.41
N SER A 22 -48.48 3.01 9.60
CA SER A 22 -48.52 4.26 8.81
C SER A 22 -47.23 4.66 8.05
N GLU A 23 -46.69 3.78 7.20
CA GLU A 23 -45.36 3.90 6.58
C GLU A 23 -45.17 4.95 5.45
N PHE A 24 -46.15 5.78 5.09
CA PHE A 24 -45.98 6.74 3.98
C PHE A 24 -45.73 8.20 4.39
N GLY A 25 -45.92 8.57 5.67
CA GLY A 25 -45.67 9.94 6.16
C GLY A 25 -44.44 10.07 7.06
N ASP A 26 -44.10 9.01 7.79
CA ASP A 26 -43.06 9.05 8.83
C ASP A 26 -41.65 8.85 8.27
N ALA A 27 -41.49 8.19 7.11
CA ALA A 27 -40.20 8.07 6.43
C ALA A 27 -39.70 9.43 5.92
N GLU A 28 -40.59 10.23 5.32
CA GLU A 28 -40.26 11.56 4.80
C GLU A 28 -40.01 12.57 5.93
N GLN A 29 -40.71 12.44 7.08
CA GLN A 29 -40.47 13.26 8.26
C GLN A 29 -39.24 12.82 9.08
N ALA A 30 -38.88 11.53 9.04
CA ALA A 30 -37.65 11.01 9.62
C ALA A 30 -36.42 11.42 8.79
N GLU A 31 -36.46 11.32 7.46
CA GLU A 31 -35.44 11.87 6.55
C GLU A 31 -35.26 13.38 6.78
N LYS A 32 -36.37 14.14 6.84
CA LYS A 32 -36.35 15.59 7.12
C LYS A 32 -35.71 15.94 8.49
N LYS A 33 -35.86 15.09 9.51
CA LYS A 33 -35.26 15.30 10.84
C LYS A 33 -33.81 14.85 10.91
N GLU A 34 -33.42 13.81 10.17
CA GLU A 34 -32.02 13.40 10.02
C GLU A 34 -31.24 14.47 9.27
N ASP A 35 -31.71 14.98 8.13
CA ASP A 35 -31.03 16.02 7.34
C ASP A 35 -30.71 17.31 8.13
N ILE A 36 -31.60 17.71 9.05
CA ILE A 36 -31.44 18.90 9.90
C ILE A 36 -30.40 18.68 11.00
N ARG A 37 -30.35 17.49 11.62
CA ARG A 37 -29.29 17.16 12.62
C ARG A 37 -27.93 16.98 11.96
N VAL A 38 -27.90 16.53 10.71
CA VAL A 38 -26.67 16.25 9.96
C VAL A 38 -26.03 17.54 9.38
N LEU A 39 -26.67 18.71 9.51
CA LEU A 39 -26.06 20.03 9.22
C LEU A 39 -25.07 20.46 10.31
N LEU A 40 -25.30 19.98 11.54
CA LEU A 40 -24.43 20.12 12.71
C LEU A 40 -23.53 18.88 12.90
N ASP A 41 -23.55 17.93 11.96
CA ASP A 41 -22.77 16.71 12.06
C ASP A 41 -21.27 17.00 11.94
N PRO A 42 -20.41 16.25 12.65
CA PRO A 42 -18.95 16.28 12.47
C PRO A 42 -18.47 15.77 11.10
N PHE A 43 -19.37 15.40 10.18
CA PHE A 43 -19.02 14.75 8.91
C PHE A 43 -18.79 15.69 7.72
N TYR A 44 -18.78 17.02 7.91
CA TYR A 44 -18.31 18.00 6.91
C TYR A 44 -18.86 17.83 5.48
N ASP A 45 -20.05 17.27 5.34
CA ASP A 45 -20.65 17.12 4.01
C ASP A 45 -21.16 18.49 3.53
N VAL A 46 -20.54 18.97 2.46
CA VAL A 46 -20.82 20.26 1.82
C VAL A 46 -21.00 20.03 0.31
N THR A 47 -21.36 18.80 -0.08
CA THR A 47 -21.57 18.42 -1.49
C THR A 47 -22.74 19.18 -2.10
N THR A 48 -22.64 19.52 -3.38
CA THR A 48 -23.63 20.36 -4.07
C THR A 48 -25.00 19.70 -4.06
N GLY A 49 -25.06 18.38 -4.28
CA GLY A 49 -26.30 17.61 -4.29
C GLY A 49 -27.04 17.62 -2.95
N ARG A 50 -26.31 17.62 -1.83
CA ARG A 50 -26.91 17.69 -0.50
C ARG A 50 -27.35 19.11 -0.14
N LEU A 51 -26.51 20.11 -0.45
CA LEU A 51 -26.86 21.51 -0.20
C LEU A 51 -28.04 21.96 -1.06
N ARG A 52 -28.15 21.49 -2.30
CA ARG A 52 -29.32 21.73 -3.16
C ARG A 52 -30.59 21.11 -2.59
N ARG A 53 -30.51 19.87 -2.07
CA ARG A 53 -31.64 19.24 -1.34
C ARG A 53 -32.06 20.04 -0.11
N LEU A 54 -31.10 20.53 0.68
CA LEU A 54 -31.37 21.41 1.81
C LEU A 54 -31.98 22.75 1.35
N PHE A 55 -31.49 23.32 0.26
CA PHE A 55 -32.02 24.56 -0.28
C PHE A 55 -33.46 24.43 -0.76
N HIS A 56 -33.84 23.28 -1.34
CA HIS A 56 -35.23 23.00 -1.71
C HIS A 56 -36.17 22.97 -0.50
N HIS A 57 -35.69 22.69 0.72
CA HIS A 57 -36.51 22.81 1.93
C HIS A 57 -36.83 24.28 2.29
N PHE A 58 -36.01 25.23 1.84
CA PHE A 58 -36.27 26.67 2.02
C PHE A 58 -37.18 27.25 0.94
N SER A 59 -37.29 26.57 -0.19
CA SER A 59 -38.10 26.97 -1.34
C SER A 59 -39.37 26.10 -1.44
N PRO A 60 -40.48 26.45 -0.77
CA PRO A 60 -41.72 25.68 -0.84
C PRO A 60 -42.31 25.58 -2.27
N ASN A 61 -41.84 26.42 -3.19
CA ASN A 61 -42.26 26.46 -4.59
C ASN A 61 -41.28 25.80 -5.57
N GLY A 62 -40.18 25.21 -5.08
CA GLY A 62 -39.17 24.55 -5.93
C GLY A 62 -38.37 25.49 -6.84
N LYS A 63 -38.35 26.80 -6.54
CA LYS A 63 -37.56 27.79 -7.29
C LYS A 63 -36.08 27.70 -6.89
N ASP A 64 -35.19 27.90 -7.86
CA ASP A 64 -33.73 27.97 -7.68
C ASP A 64 -33.24 29.27 -7.00
N THR A 65 -34.18 30.16 -6.63
CA THR A 65 -33.93 31.38 -5.87
C THR A 65 -34.94 31.51 -4.74
N VAL A 66 -34.50 32.08 -3.62
CA VAL A 66 -35.29 32.23 -2.39
C VAL A 66 -35.20 33.67 -1.89
N THR A 67 -36.31 34.21 -1.38
CA THR A 67 -36.33 35.56 -0.80
C THR A 67 -35.64 35.59 0.56
N TYR A 68 -35.14 36.75 1.01
CA TYR A 68 -34.46 36.87 2.32
C TYR A 68 -35.31 36.39 3.51
N VAL A 69 -36.63 36.58 3.45
CA VAL A 69 -37.56 36.15 4.49
C VAL A 69 -37.69 34.62 4.53
N GLU A 70 -37.78 33.98 3.37
CA GLU A 70 -37.81 32.53 3.24
C GLU A 70 -36.46 31.92 3.67
N PHE A 71 -35.35 32.57 3.31
CA PHE A 71 -34.01 32.18 3.73
C PHE A 71 -33.85 32.27 5.26
N GLN A 72 -34.32 33.35 5.89
CA GLN A 72 -34.28 33.52 7.35
C GLN A 72 -35.13 32.48 8.08
N ARG A 73 -36.33 32.18 7.56
CA ARG A 73 -37.20 31.11 8.08
C ARG A 73 -36.52 29.75 7.94
N GLY A 74 -35.84 29.53 6.83
CA GLY A 74 -35.04 28.35 6.58
C GLY A 74 -33.92 28.13 7.59
N LEU A 75 -33.08 29.14 7.81
CA LEU A 75 -32.02 29.09 8.82
C LEU A 75 -32.56 28.85 10.23
N SER A 76 -33.71 29.46 10.55
CA SER A 76 -34.40 29.27 11.83
C SER A 76 -34.93 27.83 11.99
N ALA A 77 -35.47 27.24 10.91
CA ALA A 77 -35.91 25.85 10.89
C ALA A 77 -34.74 24.85 11.02
N LEU A 78 -33.55 25.24 10.56
CA LEU A 78 -32.31 24.48 10.76
C LEU A 78 -31.70 24.62 12.17
N GLY A 79 -32.28 25.45 13.05
CA GLY A 79 -31.75 25.69 14.39
C GLY A 79 -30.53 26.62 14.44
N ILE A 80 -30.20 27.31 13.33
CA ILE A 80 -29.18 28.35 13.31
C ILE A 80 -29.86 29.65 13.76
N SER A 81 -29.72 30.00 15.03
CA SER A 81 -30.27 31.24 15.59
C SER A 81 -29.50 32.45 15.06
N VAL A 82 -30.13 33.23 14.19
CA VAL A 82 -29.64 34.55 13.79
C VAL A 82 -29.56 35.45 15.04
N PRO A 83 -28.43 36.15 15.31
CA PRO A 83 -28.32 37.04 16.45
C PRO A 83 -29.43 38.10 16.42
N ARG A 84 -30.20 38.23 17.51
CA ARG A 84 -31.29 39.21 17.62
C ARG A 84 -30.79 40.67 17.64
N ASP A 85 -29.51 40.88 17.94
CA ASP A 85 -28.91 42.20 18.16
C ASP A 85 -27.87 42.59 17.09
N GLY A 86 -27.76 41.85 15.98
CA GLY A 86 -26.83 42.13 14.88
C GLY A 86 -27.54 42.19 13.52
N ASN A 87 -27.18 43.18 12.69
CA ASN A 87 -27.72 43.43 11.35
C ASN A 87 -27.80 42.15 10.49
N PHE A 88 -28.96 41.48 10.48
CA PHE A 88 -29.23 40.42 9.51
C PHE A 88 -29.08 40.95 8.07
N ASP A 89 -29.39 42.23 7.86
CA ASP A 89 -29.21 42.93 6.60
C ASP A 89 -27.73 43.01 6.16
N GLU A 90 -26.77 43.11 7.09
CA GLU A 90 -25.33 43.05 6.76
C GLU A 90 -24.87 41.63 6.40
N PHE A 91 -25.49 40.62 7.02
CA PHE A 91 -25.22 39.23 6.68
C PHE A 91 -25.80 38.91 5.29
N VAL A 92 -27.04 39.32 5.03
CA VAL A 92 -27.71 39.17 3.74
C VAL A 92 -26.98 39.93 2.63
N ALA A 93 -26.49 41.15 2.89
CA ALA A 93 -25.67 41.91 1.94
C ALA A 93 -24.30 41.27 1.65
N LYS A 94 -23.83 40.34 2.51
CA LYS A 94 -22.64 39.52 2.25
C LYS A 94 -22.95 38.19 1.55
N VAL A 95 -24.19 37.73 1.64
CA VAL A 95 -24.70 36.51 1.00
C VAL A 95 -25.05 36.79 -0.46
N ASP A 96 -25.81 37.84 -0.69
CA ASP A 96 -26.23 38.31 -1.99
C ASP A 96 -25.07 39.05 -2.67
N THR A 97 -24.35 38.31 -3.52
CA THR A 97 -23.12 38.81 -4.15
C THR A 97 -23.43 39.52 -5.46
N ASN A 98 -24.54 39.15 -6.10
CA ASN A 98 -24.98 39.73 -7.36
C ASN A 98 -25.89 40.98 -7.16
N GLY A 99 -26.35 41.23 -5.93
CA GLY A 99 -27.17 42.36 -5.53
C GLY A 99 -28.60 42.29 -6.08
N ASP A 100 -29.10 41.10 -6.42
CA ASP A 100 -30.39 40.92 -7.09
C ASP A 100 -31.59 40.90 -6.13
N GLY A 101 -31.35 40.97 -4.81
CA GLY A 101 -32.40 40.98 -3.80
C GLY A 101 -32.91 39.58 -3.43
N LEU A 102 -32.33 38.53 -4.02
CA LEU A 102 -32.66 37.13 -3.81
C LEU A 102 -31.40 36.38 -3.37
N VAL A 103 -31.58 35.14 -2.91
CA VAL A 103 -30.47 34.22 -2.65
C VAL A 103 -30.59 33.06 -3.61
N SER A 104 -29.60 32.91 -4.47
CA SER A 104 -29.46 31.76 -5.35
C SER A 104 -28.90 30.53 -4.62
N VAL A 105 -29.06 29.34 -5.22
CA VAL A 105 -28.45 28.10 -4.71
C VAL A 105 -26.93 28.25 -4.54
N ASP A 106 -26.24 28.88 -5.49
CA ASP A 106 -24.79 29.02 -5.48
C ASP A 106 -24.31 29.98 -4.38
N GLU A 107 -25.05 31.07 -4.13
CA GLU A 107 -24.78 31.98 -3.02
C GLU A 107 -25.03 31.31 -1.66
N PHE A 108 -26.09 30.52 -1.55
CA PHE A 108 -26.34 29.72 -0.36
C PHE A 108 -25.18 28.75 -0.08
N ILE A 109 -24.71 28.04 -1.09
CA ILE A 109 -23.57 27.12 -0.98
C ILE A 109 -22.32 27.87 -0.52
N ALA A 110 -22.01 29.00 -1.14
CA ALA A 110 -20.85 29.83 -0.78
C ALA A 110 -20.90 30.29 0.68
N VAL A 111 -22.08 30.68 1.18
CA VAL A 111 -22.28 31.10 2.57
C VAL A 111 -22.11 29.94 3.55
N VAL A 112 -22.70 28.78 3.25
CA VAL A 112 -22.54 27.59 4.09
C VAL A 112 -21.07 27.18 4.18
N GLN A 113 -20.35 27.23 3.05
CA GLN A 113 -18.90 27.01 3.02
C GLN A 113 -18.16 28.02 3.88
N MET A 114 -18.46 29.32 3.78
CA MET A 114 -17.83 30.37 4.58
C MET A 114 -18.08 30.17 6.09
N ILE A 115 -19.31 29.83 6.49
CA ILE A 115 -19.65 29.59 7.90
C ILE A 115 -18.90 28.36 8.44
N LYS A 116 -18.91 27.24 7.69
CA LYS A 116 -18.20 26.01 8.08
C LYS A 116 -16.69 26.22 8.13
N GLN A 117 -16.11 26.94 7.16
CA GLN A 117 -14.69 27.31 7.20
C GLN A 117 -14.36 28.18 8.42
N ALA A 118 -15.17 29.21 8.71
CA ALA A 118 -14.97 30.09 9.86
C ALA A 118 -15.00 29.31 11.19
N HIS A 119 -15.87 28.30 11.30
CA HIS A 119 -15.89 27.41 12.47
C HIS A 119 -14.56 26.65 12.66
N LEU A 120 -13.97 26.14 11.57
CA LEU A 120 -12.67 25.43 11.59
C LEU A 120 -11.45 26.32 11.87
N PHE A 121 -11.60 27.64 11.87
CA PHE A 121 -10.55 28.59 12.25
C PHE A 121 -10.71 29.12 13.69
N LYS A 122 -11.75 28.71 14.44
CA LYS A 122 -11.90 29.10 15.83
C LYS A 122 -10.77 28.53 16.71
N PRO A 123 -10.26 29.31 17.68
CA PRO A 123 -9.13 28.90 18.51
C PRO A 123 -9.44 27.64 19.34
N ASP A 124 -10.67 27.42 19.78
CA ASP A 124 -11.05 26.24 20.58
C ASP A 124 -10.90 24.92 19.81
N VAL A 125 -11.03 24.96 18.48
CA VAL A 125 -10.84 23.80 17.58
C VAL A 125 -9.37 23.71 17.12
N ALA A 126 -8.68 24.85 17.02
CA ALA A 126 -7.28 24.91 16.58
C ALA A 126 -6.25 24.60 17.69
N THR A 127 -6.62 24.78 18.97
CA THR A 127 -5.70 24.69 20.12
C THR A 127 -5.30 23.28 20.57
N PRO A 128 -6.15 22.22 20.50
CA PRO A 128 -5.72 20.86 20.87
C PRO A 128 -4.80 20.21 19.81
N LEU A 129 -4.81 20.73 18.58
CA LEU A 129 -4.23 20.09 17.38
C LEU A 129 -2.98 20.82 16.83
N GLN A 130 -2.58 21.93 17.45
CA GLN A 130 -1.44 22.77 17.00
C GLN A 130 -0.05 22.19 17.29
N VAL A 131 0.04 21.09 18.04
CA VAL A 131 1.33 20.47 18.42
C VAL A 131 2.07 19.88 17.21
N ASP A 132 1.37 19.58 16.10
CA ASP A 132 1.93 18.93 14.90
C ASP A 132 2.09 19.83 13.65
N ALA A 133 1.91 21.15 13.80
CA ALA A 133 1.98 22.12 12.69
C ALA A 133 3.34 22.17 11.94
N LYS A 134 4.36 21.46 12.41
CA LYS A 134 5.66 21.32 11.75
C LYS A 134 5.71 20.30 10.60
N ARG A 135 4.61 19.59 10.29
CA ARG A 135 4.63 18.50 9.29
C ARG A 135 3.83 18.75 8.01
N HIS A 136 2.81 19.61 7.98
CA HIS A 136 2.02 19.80 6.76
C HIS A 136 2.59 20.91 5.88
N VAL A 137 2.76 20.63 4.58
CA VAL A 137 3.17 21.62 3.59
C VAL A 137 2.08 21.75 2.54
N LEU A 138 1.42 22.91 2.51
CA LEU A 138 0.42 23.25 1.50
C LEU A 138 1.07 24.08 0.39
N ARG A 139 0.89 23.63 -0.85
CA ARG A 139 1.43 24.26 -2.06
C ARG A 139 0.31 24.49 -3.05
N VAL A 140 0.40 25.57 -3.82
CA VAL A 140 -0.63 25.92 -4.80
C VAL A 140 0.04 26.41 -6.07
N VAL A 141 -0.38 25.89 -7.21
CA VAL A 141 0.05 26.37 -8.52
C VAL A 141 -1.15 26.66 -9.39
N ASP A 142 -1.26 27.91 -9.81
CA ASP A 142 -2.22 28.39 -10.78
C ASP A 142 -1.51 28.48 -12.13
N TYR A 143 -2.07 27.86 -13.17
CA TYR A 143 -1.43 27.88 -14.48
C TYR A 143 -2.42 28.07 -15.62
N SER A 144 -1.87 28.52 -16.74
CA SER A 144 -2.49 28.69 -18.04
C SER A 144 -1.44 28.40 -19.12
N PRO A 145 -1.81 28.30 -20.41
CA PRO A 145 -0.84 28.10 -21.49
C PRO A 145 0.30 29.12 -21.50
N THR A 146 0.02 30.36 -21.08
CA THR A 146 0.97 31.49 -21.14
C THR A 146 1.61 31.83 -19.80
N SER A 147 0.90 31.66 -18.69
CA SER A 147 1.31 32.12 -17.36
C SER A 147 1.30 31.00 -16.32
N LEU A 148 2.25 31.04 -15.39
CA LEU A 148 2.41 30.09 -14.29
C LEU A 148 2.68 30.86 -13.00
N ARG A 149 1.93 30.57 -11.94
CA ARG A 149 2.12 31.15 -10.61
C ARG A 149 2.09 30.05 -9.56
N ALA A 150 3.26 29.75 -8.99
CA ALA A 150 3.40 28.81 -7.88
C ALA A 150 3.58 29.55 -6.54
N VAL A 151 2.99 29.00 -5.48
CA VAL A 151 3.14 29.42 -4.09
C VAL A 151 3.51 28.20 -3.26
N ASP A 152 4.76 28.16 -2.78
CA ASP A 152 5.29 27.09 -1.94
C ASP A 152 6.22 27.68 -0.86
N PRO A 153 5.93 27.53 0.46
CA PRO A 153 4.67 27.06 1.04
C PRO A 153 3.61 28.19 1.15
N VAL A 154 2.33 27.82 1.26
CA VAL A 154 1.25 28.77 1.55
C VAL A 154 1.32 29.24 3.02
N THR A 155 1.82 30.45 3.24
CA THR A 155 1.94 31.04 4.59
C THR A 155 0.63 31.63 5.13
N LYS A 156 -0.20 32.20 4.25
CA LYS A 156 -1.49 32.83 4.62
C LYS A 156 -2.67 31.89 4.39
N LEU A 157 -2.77 30.84 5.22
CA LEU A 157 -3.76 29.76 5.06
C LEU A 157 -5.22 30.27 5.05
N GLN A 158 -5.60 31.14 5.99
CA GLN A 158 -6.98 31.65 6.08
C GLN A 158 -7.39 32.45 4.83
N SER A 159 -6.50 33.32 4.35
CA SER A 159 -6.72 34.07 3.10
C SER A 159 -6.81 33.13 1.90
N PHE A 160 -6.02 32.05 1.87
CA PHE A 160 -6.11 31.06 0.82
C PHE A 160 -7.46 30.32 0.85
N MET A 161 -7.96 29.89 2.01
CA MET A 161 -9.20 29.10 2.10
C MET A 161 -10.42 29.83 1.55
N VAL A 162 -10.46 31.16 1.69
CA VAL A 162 -11.55 32.02 1.16
C VAL A 162 -11.29 32.47 -0.29
N SER A 163 -10.06 32.35 -0.79
CA SER A 163 -9.72 32.83 -2.14
C SER A 163 -10.25 31.92 -3.26
N ALA A 164 -10.85 32.54 -4.27
CA ALA A 164 -11.23 31.91 -5.53
C ALA A 164 -10.03 31.69 -6.46
N LYS A 165 -10.20 30.88 -7.51
CA LYS A 165 -9.21 30.74 -8.58
C LYS A 165 -9.14 32.04 -9.39
N PRO A 166 -7.95 32.51 -9.80
CA PRO A 166 -7.84 33.71 -10.63
C PRO A 166 -8.45 33.44 -12.01
N GLN A 167 -9.11 34.44 -12.60
CA GLN A 167 -9.80 34.29 -13.88
C GLN A 167 -8.87 33.92 -15.05
N TRP A 168 -7.59 34.29 -14.99
CA TRP A 168 -6.60 33.96 -16.03
C TRP A 168 -6.13 32.50 -15.97
N ALA A 169 -6.28 31.83 -14.84
CA ALA A 169 -5.78 30.47 -14.65
C ALA A 169 -6.79 29.45 -15.20
N THR A 170 -6.32 28.57 -16.09
CA THR A 170 -7.14 27.48 -16.60
C THR A 170 -7.37 26.45 -15.50
N VAL A 171 -6.31 26.06 -14.81
CA VAL A 171 -6.35 25.05 -13.73
C VAL A 171 -5.61 25.58 -12.50
N ARG A 172 -6.18 25.28 -11.33
CA ARG A 172 -5.54 25.43 -10.03
C ARG A 172 -5.20 24.05 -9.48
N TRP A 173 -3.93 23.80 -9.19
CA TRP A 173 -3.52 22.61 -8.47
C TRP A 173 -3.14 22.98 -7.04
N VAL A 174 -3.77 22.31 -6.08
CA VAL A 174 -3.47 22.39 -4.65
C VAL A 174 -2.87 21.08 -4.21
N HIS A 175 -1.72 21.13 -3.56
CA HIS A 175 -1.02 19.96 -3.08
C HIS A 175 -0.80 20.08 -1.57
N LEU A 176 -1.31 19.10 -0.82
CA LEU A 176 -1.10 18.96 0.61
C LEU A 176 -0.16 17.78 0.87
N ALA A 177 1.08 18.07 1.25
CA ALA A 177 2.06 17.09 1.69
C ALA A 177 2.07 16.96 3.21
N GLY A 178 2.41 15.78 3.72
CA GLY A 178 2.56 15.51 5.14
C GLY A 178 1.27 15.23 5.91
N PHE A 179 0.16 14.89 5.24
CA PHE A 179 -1.11 14.65 5.95
C PHE A 179 -1.01 13.40 6.83
N GLN A 180 -1.63 13.45 8.02
CA GLN A 180 -1.68 12.29 8.91
C GLN A 180 -3.02 11.59 8.70
N ARG A 181 -3.01 10.26 8.62
CA ARG A 181 -4.23 9.43 8.56
C ARG A 181 -4.92 9.35 9.94
N THR A 182 -5.08 10.48 10.61
CA THR A 182 -5.86 10.59 11.83
C THR A 182 -7.16 11.27 11.46
N ASP A 183 -8.26 10.89 12.11
CA ASP A 183 -9.56 11.50 11.85
C ASP A 183 -9.50 13.03 12.01
N ASP A 184 -8.52 13.57 12.75
CA ASP A 184 -8.43 14.98 13.09
C ASP A 184 -7.58 15.85 12.13
N ASP A 185 -7.24 15.42 10.90
CA ASP A 185 -6.50 16.29 9.97
C ASP A 185 -7.33 17.51 9.54
N LEU A 186 -7.06 18.64 10.21
CA LEU A 186 -7.78 19.89 10.07
C LEU A 186 -7.57 20.54 8.70
N ASN A 187 -6.39 20.40 8.09
CA ASN A 187 -6.09 21.03 6.81
C ASN A 187 -6.80 20.30 5.67
N LEU A 188 -6.86 18.97 5.73
CA LEU A 188 -7.63 18.19 4.78
C LEU A 188 -9.14 18.48 4.90
N ARG A 189 -9.68 18.55 6.12
CA ARG A 189 -11.10 18.94 6.34
C ARG A 189 -11.42 20.36 5.84
N ARG A 190 -10.49 21.31 5.99
CA ARG A 190 -10.62 22.67 5.42
C ARG A 190 -10.67 22.64 3.89
N LEU A 191 -9.80 21.85 3.25
CA LEU A 191 -9.83 21.65 1.80
C LEU A 191 -11.12 20.96 1.35
N ALA A 192 -11.62 20.00 2.12
CA ALA A 192 -12.87 19.31 1.85
C ALA A 192 -14.06 20.27 1.77
N ILE A 193 -14.15 21.24 2.70
CA ILE A 193 -15.19 22.28 2.64
C ILE A 193 -14.99 23.20 1.42
N LYS A 194 -13.74 23.66 1.19
CA LYS A 194 -13.44 24.59 0.09
C LYS A 194 -13.81 24.01 -1.28
N TYR A 195 -13.46 22.76 -1.51
CA TYR A 195 -13.63 22.08 -2.80
C TYR A 195 -14.82 21.13 -2.84
N GLN A 196 -15.68 21.14 -1.81
CA GLN A 196 -16.89 20.29 -1.71
C GLN A 196 -16.59 18.81 -1.95
N LEU A 197 -15.51 18.33 -1.31
CA LEU A 197 -15.08 16.94 -1.45
C LEU A 197 -16.09 16.01 -0.76
N HIS A 198 -16.30 14.83 -1.34
CA HIS A 198 -17.32 13.90 -0.89
C HIS A 198 -16.86 13.26 0.43
N PRO A 199 -17.74 13.12 1.45
CA PRO A 199 -17.35 12.57 2.75
C PRO A 199 -16.76 11.18 2.68
N LEU A 200 -17.30 10.29 1.83
CA LEU A 200 -16.78 8.93 1.66
C LEU A 200 -15.36 8.94 1.06
N ALA A 201 -15.10 9.79 0.06
CA ALA A 201 -13.77 9.93 -0.53
C ALA A 201 -12.77 10.52 0.49
N LEU A 202 -13.23 11.41 1.37
CA LEU A 202 -12.42 11.94 2.48
C LEU A 202 -12.12 10.86 3.53
N GLU A 203 -13.12 10.08 3.95
CA GLU A 203 -12.96 8.95 4.87
C GLU A 203 -11.96 7.94 4.32
N ASP A 204 -12.03 7.68 3.01
CA ASP A 204 -11.12 6.82 2.29
C ASP A 204 -9.67 7.30 2.25
N CYS A 205 -9.44 8.61 2.31
CA CYS A 205 -8.09 9.18 2.50
C CYS A 205 -7.59 8.98 3.93
N LEU A 206 -8.47 9.13 4.93
CA LEU A 206 -8.13 9.09 6.34
C LEU A 206 -8.03 7.66 6.90
N ASN A 207 -8.72 6.70 6.28
CA ASN A 207 -8.80 5.32 6.75
C ASN A 207 -7.42 4.63 6.78
N GLN A 208 -6.98 4.26 7.99
CA GLN A 208 -5.68 3.60 8.22
C GLN A 208 -5.65 2.11 7.82
N HIS A 209 -6.81 1.47 7.67
CA HIS A 209 -6.91 0.03 7.44
C HIS A 209 -6.76 -0.37 5.97
N ASP A 210 -7.02 0.54 5.01
CA ASP A 210 -7.03 0.23 3.57
C ASP A 210 -5.80 0.83 2.83
N LYS A 211 -4.59 0.61 3.37
CA LYS A 211 -3.32 1.25 2.94
C LYS A 211 -2.91 1.05 1.47
N LEU A 212 -3.56 0.17 0.71
CA LEU A 212 -2.99 -0.40 -0.52
C LEU A 212 -4.00 -0.65 -1.65
N ARG A 213 -5.07 0.14 -1.71
CA ARG A 213 -6.08 -0.01 -2.76
C ARG A 213 -6.05 1.18 -3.71
N CYS A 214 -5.66 0.93 -4.95
CA CYS A 214 -5.93 1.87 -6.03
C CYS A 214 -7.44 1.83 -6.33
N LYS A 215 -8.06 3.00 -6.40
CA LYS A 215 -9.49 3.15 -6.72
C LYS A 215 -9.73 4.43 -7.49
N PHE A 216 -10.73 4.39 -8.36
CA PHE A 216 -11.24 5.54 -9.07
C PHE A 216 -12.76 5.57 -8.90
N GLU A 217 -13.28 6.68 -8.39
CA GLU A 217 -14.70 6.87 -8.11
C GLU A 217 -15.14 8.23 -8.66
N HIS A 218 -16.32 8.26 -9.25
CA HIS A 218 -16.90 9.49 -9.80
C HIS A 218 -18.03 9.95 -8.88
N TYR A 219 -17.96 11.22 -8.46
CA TYR A 219 -19.01 11.92 -7.73
C TYR A 219 -19.49 13.11 -8.56
N ASP A 220 -20.62 13.70 -8.17
CA ASP A 220 -21.24 14.81 -8.92
C ASP A 220 -20.30 16.02 -9.07
N ASP A 221 -19.52 16.34 -8.02
CA ASP A 221 -18.71 17.56 -7.95
C ASP A 221 -17.24 17.36 -8.37
N HIS A 222 -16.75 16.12 -8.25
CA HIS A 222 -15.37 15.75 -8.51
C HIS A 222 -15.23 14.24 -8.72
N SER A 223 -14.13 13.83 -9.33
CA SER A 223 -13.68 12.44 -9.34
C SER A 223 -12.58 12.24 -8.30
N PHE A 224 -12.57 11.08 -7.66
CA PHE A 224 -11.59 10.70 -6.66
C PHE A 224 -10.72 9.57 -7.18
N LEU A 225 -9.41 9.73 -7.04
CA LEU A 225 -8.41 8.72 -7.40
C LEU A 225 -7.51 8.48 -6.19
N ALA A 226 -7.39 7.23 -5.77
CA ALA A 226 -6.33 6.80 -4.86
C ALA A 226 -5.31 5.98 -5.65
N ALA A 227 -4.04 6.36 -5.55
CA ALA A 227 -2.91 5.63 -6.09
C ALA A 227 -1.91 5.31 -4.96
N THR A 228 -1.20 4.20 -5.08
CA THR A 228 -0.13 3.86 -4.14
C THR A 228 1.22 4.15 -4.80
N ALA A 229 2.06 4.94 -4.13
CA ALA A 229 3.44 5.16 -4.51
C ALA A 229 4.36 4.41 -3.53
N LYS A 230 5.43 3.81 -4.05
CA LYS A 230 6.47 3.19 -3.24
C LYS A 230 7.80 3.66 -3.81
N LYS A 231 8.73 4.07 -2.93
CA LYS A 231 10.04 4.56 -3.34
C LYS A 231 11.14 3.76 -2.65
N LEU A 232 12.28 3.63 -3.32
CA LEU A 232 13.48 3.06 -2.71
C LEU A 232 14.17 4.15 -1.87
N LYS A 233 14.67 3.78 -0.70
CA LYS A 233 15.38 4.69 0.21
C LYS A 233 16.71 5.07 -0.42
N GLU A 234 16.95 6.37 -0.55
CA GLU A 234 18.24 6.88 -0.99
C GLU A 234 19.29 6.52 0.07
N ALA A 235 20.39 5.91 -0.36
CA ALA A 235 21.50 5.64 0.53
C ALA A 235 22.08 7.00 0.93
N ALA A 236 22.01 7.35 2.22
CA ALA A 236 22.68 8.53 2.74
C ALA A 236 24.17 8.44 2.31
N THR A 237 24.62 9.41 1.54
CA THR A 237 25.94 9.48 0.92
C THR A 237 27.09 9.64 1.94
N GLU A 238 26.79 9.62 3.24
CA GLU A 238 27.76 9.83 4.30
C GLU A 238 28.00 8.53 5.08
N ASN A 239 29.22 7.98 4.96
CA ASN A 239 29.86 6.96 5.80
C ASN A 239 29.78 5.47 5.43
N HIS A 240 29.31 5.09 4.24
CA HIS A 240 29.60 3.76 3.71
C HIS A 240 30.58 3.84 2.54
N PRO A 241 31.82 3.29 2.66
CA PRO A 241 32.74 3.19 1.52
C PRO A 241 32.22 2.26 0.39
N ASN A 242 31.07 1.61 0.63
CA ASN A 242 30.28 0.85 -0.35
C ASN A 242 28.88 1.48 -0.57
N ALA A 243 28.70 2.78 -0.29
CA ALA A 243 27.44 3.46 -0.53
C ALA A 243 27.07 3.30 -2.00
N VAL A 244 25.97 2.59 -2.23
CA VAL A 244 25.38 2.37 -3.55
C VAL A 244 24.98 3.73 -4.07
N ALA A 245 25.82 4.32 -4.92
CA ALA A 245 25.43 5.47 -5.73
C ALA A 245 24.24 5.02 -6.57
N TYR A 246 23.09 5.67 -6.36
CA TYR A 246 21.93 5.40 -7.20
C TYR A 246 22.30 5.65 -8.67
N PRO A 247 21.79 4.83 -9.59
CA PRO A 247 22.03 5.06 -10.99
C PRO A 247 21.33 6.35 -11.38
N GLN A 248 22.02 7.19 -12.14
CA GLN A 248 21.33 8.16 -12.99
C GLN A 248 20.31 7.41 -13.85
N PRO A 249 19.16 8.03 -14.23
CA PRO A 249 17.99 7.39 -14.85
C PRO A 249 18.21 6.57 -16.15
N HIS A 250 19.45 6.40 -16.60
CA HIS A 250 19.84 5.68 -17.82
C HIS A 250 21.02 4.70 -17.63
N LYS A 251 21.43 4.37 -16.40
CA LYS A 251 22.49 3.37 -16.16
C LYS A 251 21.94 2.15 -15.43
N PRO A 252 22.12 0.93 -15.96
CA PRO A 252 21.73 -0.28 -15.26
C PRO A 252 22.41 -0.40 -13.89
N PRO A 253 21.80 -1.10 -12.92
CA PRO A 253 22.29 -1.23 -11.54
C PRO A 253 23.50 -2.16 -11.48
N HIS A 254 24.63 -1.73 -12.05
CA HIS A 254 25.89 -2.47 -12.01
C HIS A 254 26.72 -2.18 -10.75
N ALA A 255 26.29 -1.26 -9.88
CA ALA A 255 27.03 -0.85 -8.68
C ALA A 255 26.61 -1.56 -7.37
N ILE A 256 25.61 -2.47 -7.41
CA ILE A 256 25.11 -3.17 -6.21
C ILE A 256 25.97 -4.40 -5.84
N TYR A 257 27.05 -4.68 -6.60
CA TYR A 257 27.95 -5.78 -6.28
C TYR A 257 28.90 -5.36 -5.16
N GLY A 258 28.49 -5.57 -3.91
CA GLY A 258 29.42 -5.60 -2.79
C GLY A 258 30.52 -6.63 -3.09
N SER A 259 31.72 -6.16 -3.39
CA SER A 259 32.88 -7.04 -3.51
C SER A 259 33.05 -7.77 -2.17
N ALA A 260 33.27 -9.08 -2.22
CA ALA A 260 33.50 -9.86 -1.01
C ALA A 260 34.68 -9.25 -0.25
N ARG A 261 34.47 -8.93 1.03
CA ARG A 261 35.58 -8.47 1.89
C ARG A 261 36.64 -9.57 1.97
N PRO A 262 37.93 -9.22 2.16
CA PRO A 262 38.98 -10.23 2.33
C PRO A 262 38.59 -11.19 3.46
N GLY A 263 38.52 -12.50 3.16
CA GLY A 263 38.14 -13.54 4.12
C GLY A 263 36.63 -13.85 4.24
N GLN A 264 35.74 -13.11 3.56
CA GLN A 264 34.30 -13.38 3.57
C GLN A 264 33.91 -14.39 2.48
N SER A 265 33.08 -15.38 2.80
CA SER A 265 32.56 -16.32 1.79
C SER A 265 31.65 -15.60 0.79
N LYS A 266 31.65 -16.04 -0.48
CA LYS A 266 30.78 -15.46 -1.53
C LYS A 266 29.30 -15.50 -1.13
N ALA A 267 28.87 -16.57 -0.45
CA ALA A 267 27.50 -16.71 0.06
C ALA A 267 27.19 -15.69 1.17
N ALA A 268 28.12 -15.45 2.10
CA ALA A 268 27.94 -14.46 3.16
C ALA A 268 27.92 -13.03 2.61
N ALA A 269 28.73 -12.73 1.59
CA ALA A 269 28.71 -11.44 0.91
C ALA A 269 27.35 -11.19 0.21
N LEU A 270 26.84 -12.19 -0.53
CA LEU A 270 25.53 -12.12 -1.19
C LEU A 270 24.37 -11.98 -0.20
N THR A 271 24.46 -12.68 0.93
CA THR A 271 23.45 -12.59 2.00
C THR A 271 23.40 -11.17 2.57
N ALA A 272 24.57 -10.59 2.87
CA ALA A 272 24.66 -9.23 3.39
C ALA A 272 24.14 -8.18 2.39
N THR A 273 24.41 -8.34 1.09
CA THR A 273 23.86 -7.44 0.07
C THR A 273 22.34 -7.55 -0.07
N LEU A 274 21.78 -8.76 0.03
CA LEU A 274 20.32 -8.97 -0.02
C LEU A 274 19.64 -8.38 1.22
N ASP A 275 20.22 -8.55 2.40
CA ASP A 275 19.71 -7.98 3.65
C ASP A 275 19.74 -6.44 3.61
N ALA A 276 20.80 -5.86 3.03
CA ALA A 276 20.86 -4.41 2.80
C ALA A 276 19.76 -3.93 1.85
N LEU A 277 19.50 -4.63 0.75
CA LEU A 277 18.43 -4.28 -0.20
C LEU A 277 17.03 -4.29 0.44
N ASP A 278 16.73 -5.28 1.29
CA ASP A 278 15.46 -5.34 2.01
C ASP A 278 15.28 -4.12 2.93
N THR A 279 16.35 -3.61 3.55
CA THR A 279 16.30 -2.40 4.39
C THR A 279 16.17 -1.09 3.60
N LEU A 280 16.40 -1.11 2.28
CA LEU A 280 16.26 0.06 1.43
C LEU A 280 14.82 0.25 0.92
N LEU A 281 13.89 -0.68 1.14
CA LEU A 281 12.50 -0.52 0.70
C LEU A 281 11.70 0.31 1.71
N ARG A 282 11.15 1.47 1.29
CA ARG A 282 10.19 2.22 2.12
C ARG A 282 8.83 1.52 2.19
N PRO A 283 8.05 1.78 3.26
CA PRO A 283 6.64 1.42 3.27
C PRO A 283 5.92 2.12 2.10
N PRO A 284 4.90 1.46 1.52
CA PRO A 284 4.06 2.08 0.50
C PRO A 284 3.30 3.26 1.09
N GLN A 285 3.13 4.31 0.28
CA GLN A 285 2.44 5.55 0.61
C GLN A 285 1.24 5.71 -0.30
N GLN A 286 0.18 6.34 0.20
CA GLN A 286 -1.00 6.62 -0.61
C GLN A 286 -0.98 8.09 -1.07
N LEU A 287 -1.19 8.26 -2.38
CA LEU A 287 -1.45 9.54 -3.01
C LEU A 287 -2.93 9.58 -3.36
N CYS A 288 -3.65 10.54 -2.79
CA CYS A 288 -5.05 10.77 -3.10
C CYS A 288 -5.17 12.01 -3.99
N VAL A 289 -5.97 11.94 -5.05
CA VAL A 289 -6.17 13.03 -6.00
C VAL A 289 -7.66 13.23 -6.21
N PHE A 290 -8.13 14.43 -5.92
CA PHE A 290 -9.48 14.89 -6.21
C PHE A 290 -9.42 15.78 -7.45
N VAL A 291 -10.28 15.50 -8.41
CA VAL A 291 -10.25 16.11 -9.74
C VAL A 291 -11.61 16.72 -10.02
N SER A 292 -11.65 18.05 -10.14
CA SER A 292 -12.79 18.76 -10.71
C SER A 292 -12.38 19.35 -12.06
N ASN A 293 -13.29 20.06 -12.72
CA ASN A 293 -13.07 20.57 -14.09
C ASN A 293 -11.90 21.56 -14.17
N ASP A 294 -11.72 22.38 -13.13
CA ASP A 294 -10.76 23.48 -13.11
C ASP A 294 -9.83 23.46 -11.88
N HIS A 295 -10.00 22.47 -11.00
CA HIS A 295 -9.22 22.30 -9.77
C HIS A 295 -8.75 20.86 -9.63
N VAL A 296 -7.50 20.69 -9.20
CA VAL A 296 -6.96 19.41 -8.76
C VAL A 296 -6.46 19.58 -7.33
N VAL A 297 -6.86 18.68 -6.44
CA VAL A 297 -6.36 18.64 -5.06
C VAL A 297 -5.64 17.31 -4.88
N SER A 298 -4.33 17.33 -4.65
CA SER A 298 -3.56 16.14 -4.32
C SER A 298 -3.12 16.14 -2.85
N VAL A 299 -3.17 14.97 -2.24
CA VAL A 299 -2.97 14.77 -0.81
C VAL A 299 -2.01 13.59 -0.62
N GLN A 300 -0.87 13.86 0.02
CA GLN A 300 0.25 12.93 0.16
C GLN A 300 0.71 12.82 1.62
N GLU A 301 0.95 11.59 2.07
CA GLU A 301 1.32 11.30 3.47
C GLU A 301 2.69 11.84 3.88
N ASP A 302 3.67 11.75 2.98
CA ASP A 302 5.04 12.14 3.27
C ASP A 302 5.27 13.63 3.04
N VAL A 303 6.32 14.15 3.66
CA VAL A 303 6.76 15.54 3.49
C VAL A 303 7.98 15.55 2.59
N ASP A 304 7.80 16.02 1.36
CA ASP A 304 8.82 16.07 0.32
C ASP A 304 10.09 16.87 0.68
N THR A 305 10.03 17.71 1.71
CA THR A 305 11.10 18.65 2.10
C THR A 305 12.02 18.12 3.19
N ILE A 306 11.59 17.11 3.97
CA ILE A 306 12.33 16.66 5.16
C ILE A 306 13.29 15.53 4.81
N ASP A 307 12.89 14.66 3.90
CA ASP A 307 13.60 13.43 3.61
C ASP A 307 14.01 13.38 2.12
N PRO A 308 15.31 13.21 1.79
CA PRO A 308 15.75 13.15 0.41
C PRO A 308 15.09 12.00 -0.38
N SER A 309 14.72 10.89 0.28
CA SER A 309 13.96 9.82 -0.37
C SER A 309 12.45 9.89 -0.19
N ALA A 310 11.90 11.05 0.21
CA ALA A 310 10.47 11.31 0.05
C ALA A 310 10.09 11.35 -1.45
N PHE A 311 8.81 11.09 -1.72
CA PHE A 311 8.27 11.19 -3.08
C PHE A 311 8.04 12.66 -3.42
N ARG A 312 8.97 13.29 -4.16
CA ARG A 312 8.93 14.73 -4.45
C ARG A 312 7.99 15.05 -5.61
N LEU A 313 6.70 14.80 -5.42
CA LEU A 313 5.69 14.98 -6.46
C LEU A 313 5.69 16.40 -7.02
N TRP A 314 5.83 17.39 -6.14
CA TRP A 314 5.84 18.79 -6.52
C TRP A 314 6.98 19.13 -7.47
N ASP A 315 8.21 18.73 -7.15
CA ASP A 315 9.39 19.00 -7.96
C ASP A 315 9.31 18.27 -9.32
N LEU A 316 8.85 17.02 -9.32
CA LEU A 316 8.68 16.22 -10.55
C LEU A 316 7.66 16.85 -11.51
N VAL A 317 6.53 17.34 -11.01
CA VAL A 317 5.47 17.87 -11.88
C VAL A 317 5.67 19.36 -12.14
N VAL A 318 5.82 20.20 -11.12
CA VAL A 318 5.93 21.65 -11.30
C VAL A 318 7.29 22.01 -11.90
N ASP A 319 8.37 21.71 -11.19
CA ASP A 319 9.69 22.21 -11.54
C ASP A 319 10.25 21.54 -12.79
N GLN A 320 10.07 20.23 -12.92
CA GLN A 320 10.60 19.48 -14.06
C GLN A 320 9.67 19.45 -15.28
N THR A 321 8.35 19.66 -15.16
CA THR A 321 7.45 19.65 -16.33
C THR A 321 6.76 20.97 -16.62
N MET A 322 6.19 21.67 -15.63
CA MET A 322 5.41 22.90 -15.88
C MET A 322 6.29 24.12 -16.18
N THR A 323 7.44 24.23 -15.53
CA THR A 323 8.40 25.34 -15.72
C THR A 323 9.05 25.34 -17.11
N LYS A 324 9.03 24.21 -17.82
CA LYS A 324 9.54 24.13 -19.20
C LYS A 324 8.77 25.06 -20.14
N PRO A 325 9.45 25.72 -21.10
CA PRO A 325 8.78 26.47 -22.14
C PRO A 325 7.92 25.51 -22.98
N TYR A 326 6.70 25.93 -23.32
CA TYR A 326 5.72 25.11 -24.08
C TYR A 326 5.39 23.75 -23.44
N SER A 327 5.32 23.69 -22.10
CA SER A 327 4.90 22.49 -21.39
C SER A 327 3.50 22.03 -21.85
N LYS A 328 3.39 20.75 -22.23
CA LYS A 328 2.11 20.13 -22.60
C LYS A 328 1.09 20.22 -21.46
N VAL A 329 1.56 20.11 -20.22
CA VAL A 329 0.71 20.18 -19.02
C VAL A 329 -0.03 21.52 -18.94
N ARG A 330 0.65 22.62 -19.31
CA ARG A 330 0.05 23.96 -19.26
C ARG A 330 -1.01 24.21 -20.33
N ASN A 331 -0.97 23.45 -21.42
CA ASN A 331 -1.89 23.61 -22.55
C ASN A 331 -3.20 22.80 -22.39
N HIS A 332 -3.26 21.87 -21.44
CA HIS A 332 -4.39 20.97 -21.25
C HIS A 332 -5.14 21.22 -19.93
N SER A 333 -6.29 20.56 -19.77
CA SER A 333 -7.17 20.66 -18.60
C SER A 333 -6.67 19.87 -17.39
N ALA A 334 -7.41 19.94 -16.29
CA ALA A 334 -7.14 19.23 -15.04
C ALA A 334 -6.90 17.73 -15.23
N ALA A 335 -7.59 17.07 -16.17
CA ALA A 335 -7.40 15.65 -16.45
C ALA A 335 -5.97 15.31 -16.91
N PHE A 336 -5.35 16.16 -17.72
CA PHE A 336 -3.99 15.93 -18.18
C PHE A 336 -2.96 16.12 -17.07
N LEU A 337 -3.23 17.01 -16.11
CA LEU A 337 -2.42 17.13 -14.89
C LEU A 337 -2.45 15.82 -14.09
N VAL A 338 -3.62 15.20 -13.95
CA VAL A 338 -3.75 13.91 -13.23
C VAL A 338 -2.92 12.82 -13.92
N VAL A 339 -2.96 12.74 -15.25
CA VAL A 339 -2.10 11.83 -16.02
C VAL A 339 -0.62 12.13 -15.77
N SER A 340 -0.24 13.40 -15.68
CA SER A 340 1.14 13.81 -15.39
C SER A 340 1.58 13.44 -13.96
N ILE A 341 0.68 13.58 -12.99
CA ILE A 341 0.89 13.14 -11.59
C ILE A 341 1.04 11.61 -11.55
N LEU A 342 0.20 10.87 -12.26
CA LEU A 342 0.30 9.42 -12.32
C LEU A 342 1.61 8.99 -12.97
N ASN A 343 2.01 9.59 -14.09
CA ASN A 343 3.30 9.33 -14.73
C ASN A 343 4.48 9.56 -13.75
N ALA A 344 4.43 10.63 -12.94
CA ALA A 344 5.46 10.86 -11.92
C ALA A 344 5.49 9.74 -10.85
N VAL A 345 4.34 9.19 -10.46
CA VAL A 345 4.28 7.99 -9.60
C VAL A 345 4.91 6.78 -10.29
N VAL A 346 4.65 6.58 -11.58
CA VAL A 346 5.24 5.47 -12.36
C VAL A 346 6.77 5.60 -12.43
N ASP A 347 7.27 6.79 -12.76
CA ASP A 347 8.70 7.05 -12.91
C ASP A 347 9.46 6.78 -11.59
N GLU A 348 8.84 7.06 -10.44
CA GLU A 348 9.41 6.78 -9.11
C GLU A 348 9.33 5.29 -8.73
N MET A 349 8.38 4.56 -9.30
CA MET A 349 8.26 3.11 -9.10
C MET A 349 9.19 2.32 -10.02
N LEU A 350 9.59 2.86 -11.17
CA LEU A 350 10.40 2.16 -12.18
C LEU A 350 11.71 1.58 -11.61
N PRO A 351 12.52 2.33 -10.83
CA PRO A 351 13.74 1.78 -10.21
C PRO A 351 13.48 0.58 -9.29
N LEU A 352 12.29 0.47 -8.68
CA LEU A 352 11.96 -0.68 -7.84
C LEU A 352 11.84 -1.97 -8.64
N VAL A 353 11.29 -1.89 -9.86
CA VAL A 353 11.19 -3.05 -10.75
C VAL A 353 12.56 -3.42 -11.29
N GLU A 354 13.38 -2.44 -11.65
CA GLU A 354 14.75 -2.66 -12.11
C GLU A 354 15.64 -3.33 -11.05
N VAL A 355 15.40 -3.07 -9.75
CA VAL A 355 16.13 -3.73 -8.64
C VAL A 355 15.66 -5.17 -8.41
N CYS A 356 14.47 -5.56 -8.87
CA CYS A 356 13.99 -6.93 -8.71
C CYS A 356 14.84 -7.94 -9.48
N GLU A 357 15.25 -7.62 -10.72
CA GLU A 357 16.09 -8.49 -11.55
C GLU A 357 17.44 -8.86 -10.89
N PRO A 358 18.30 -7.91 -10.46
CA PRO A 358 19.54 -8.24 -9.79
C PRO A 358 19.32 -8.95 -8.45
N THR A 359 18.24 -8.63 -7.73
CA THR A 359 17.87 -9.33 -6.49
C THR A 359 17.58 -10.80 -6.75
N LEU A 360 16.79 -11.12 -7.78
CA LEU A 360 16.49 -12.49 -8.15
C LEU A 360 17.73 -13.23 -8.67
N ASN A 361 18.57 -12.57 -9.46
CA ASN A 361 19.84 -13.14 -9.93
C ASN A 361 20.79 -13.47 -8.75
N MET A 362 20.88 -12.58 -7.75
CA MET A 362 21.64 -12.84 -6.52
C MET A 362 21.04 -13.99 -5.71
N LEU A 363 19.71 -14.05 -5.61
CA LEU A 363 19.01 -15.12 -4.93
C LEU A 363 19.25 -16.48 -5.60
N GLY A 364 19.21 -16.53 -6.93
CA GLY A 364 19.52 -17.74 -7.70
C GLY A 364 20.98 -18.20 -7.53
N LYS A 365 21.94 -17.27 -7.51
CA LYS A 365 23.35 -17.60 -7.17
C LYS A 365 23.46 -18.16 -5.75
N LEU A 366 22.72 -17.59 -4.82
CA LEU A 366 22.76 -17.97 -3.41
C LEU A 366 22.12 -19.36 -3.18
N VAL A 367 20.99 -19.66 -3.83
CA VAL A 367 20.36 -21.01 -3.83
C VAL A 367 21.37 -22.07 -4.30
N ARG A 368 22.10 -21.80 -5.40
CA ARG A 368 23.12 -22.73 -5.92
C ARG A 368 24.32 -22.91 -4.98
N LEU A 369 24.71 -21.87 -4.24
CA LEU A 369 25.87 -21.90 -3.34
C LEU A 369 25.55 -22.57 -2.00
N GLN A 370 24.37 -22.33 -1.42
CA GLN A 370 23.99 -22.83 -0.10
C GLN A 370 23.25 -24.17 -0.14
N GLN A 371 22.58 -24.50 -1.25
CA GLN A 371 21.77 -25.71 -1.43
C GLN A 371 20.86 -25.97 -0.22
N THR A 372 21.20 -26.91 0.66
CA THR A 372 20.40 -27.30 1.83
C THR A 372 20.36 -26.26 2.94
N ALA A 373 21.42 -25.45 3.07
CA ALA A 373 21.51 -24.38 4.07
C ALA A 373 20.75 -23.11 3.65
N PHE A 374 20.14 -23.10 2.46
CA PHE A 374 19.36 -21.98 1.97
C PHE A 374 18.09 -21.77 2.80
N ASP A 375 17.78 -20.51 3.10
CA ASP A 375 16.55 -20.09 3.78
C ASP A 375 15.39 -19.88 2.79
N PRO A 376 14.41 -20.80 2.70
CA PRO A 376 13.28 -20.67 1.79
C PRO A 376 12.37 -19.47 2.12
N ALA A 377 12.45 -18.93 3.35
CA ALA A 377 11.67 -17.75 3.73
C ALA A 377 12.06 -16.52 2.88
N ARG A 378 13.29 -16.45 2.37
CA ARG A 378 13.74 -15.37 1.48
C ARG A 378 12.98 -15.38 0.14
N LEU A 379 12.87 -16.54 -0.52
CA LEU A 379 12.05 -16.70 -1.73
C LEU A 379 10.59 -16.31 -1.46
N ALA A 380 10.04 -16.71 -0.31
CA ALA A 380 8.66 -16.38 0.06
C ALA A 380 8.46 -14.87 0.30
N ARG A 381 9.43 -14.18 0.91
CA ARG A 381 9.40 -12.71 1.09
C ARG A 381 9.46 -11.98 -0.25
N THR A 382 10.39 -12.35 -1.13
CA THR A 382 10.51 -11.79 -2.48
C THR A 382 9.23 -12.02 -3.28
N LYS A 383 8.62 -13.21 -3.16
CA LYS A 383 7.31 -13.50 -3.78
C LYS A 383 6.23 -12.55 -3.29
N LYS A 384 6.14 -12.32 -1.98
CA LYS A 384 5.17 -11.37 -1.39
C LYS A 384 5.41 -9.95 -1.88
N GLN A 385 6.67 -9.51 -2.01
CA GLN A 385 7.02 -8.19 -2.51
C GLN A 385 6.61 -8.00 -3.99
N LEU A 386 6.93 -8.97 -4.86
CA LEU A 386 6.55 -8.93 -6.28
C LEU A 386 5.02 -8.90 -6.47
N ILE A 387 4.28 -9.72 -5.70
CA ILE A 387 2.81 -9.72 -5.76
C ILE A 387 2.25 -8.39 -5.27
N ALA A 388 2.82 -7.81 -4.21
CA ALA A 388 2.40 -6.50 -3.72
C ALA A 388 2.65 -5.40 -4.76
N MET A 389 3.77 -5.44 -5.49
CA MET A 389 4.07 -4.50 -6.57
C MET A 389 3.11 -4.66 -7.75
N ASP A 390 2.85 -5.90 -8.20
CA ASP A 390 1.87 -6.17 -9.26
C ASP A 390 0.47 -5.66 -8.89
N LYS A 391 0.05 -5.86 -7.62
CA LYS A 391 -1.24 -5.35 -7.13
C LYS A 391 -1.36 -3.82 -7.18
N ILE A 392 -0.24 -3.09 -7.02
CA ILE A 392 -0.21 -1.63 -7.11
C ILE A 392 -0.27 -1.14 -8.56
N ILE A 393 0.45 -1.83 -9.46
CA ILE A 393 0.61 -1.42 -10.87
C ILE A 393 -0.58 -1.83 -11.73
N ARG A 394 -1.17 -2.99 -11.48
CA ARG A 394 -2.24 -3.56 -12.30
C ARG A 394 -3.47 -2.65 -12.48
N PRO A 395 -3.94 -1.91 -11.46
CA PRO A 395 -5.04 -0.95 -11.64
C PRO A 395 -4.69 0.27 -12.48
N LEU A 396 -3.40 0.54 -12.71
CA LEU A 396 -2.91 1.72 -13.42
C LEU A 396 -2.47 1.38 -14.88
N LEU A 397 -2.69 0.14 -15.33
CA LEU A 397 -2.14 -0.46 -16.57
C LEU A 397 -2.52 0.23 -17.90
N ASP A 398 -3.46 1.19 -17.88
CA ASP A 398 -3.90 1.90 -19.08
C ASP A 398 -2.88 2.93 -19.60
N LEU A 399 -1.81 3.19 -18.85
CA LEU A 399 -0.66 3.98 -19.31
C LEU A 399 0.41 3.08 -19.95
N ASP A 400 0.93 3.45 -21.11
CA ASP A 400 1.87 2.61 -21.88
C ASP A 400 3.12 2.18 -21.08
N HIS A 401 3.71 3.09 -20.29
CA HIS A 401 4.86 2.77 -19.44
C HIS A 401 4.56 1.71 -18.37
N LEU A 402 3.31 1.64 -17.89
CA LEU A 402 2.90 0.64 -16.91
C LEU A 402 2.68 -0.74 -17.51
N ARG A 403 2.41 -0.83 -18.81
CA ARG A 403 2.32 -2.12 -19.51
C ARG A 403 3.67 -2.83 -19.56
N GLN A 404 4.73 -2.08 -19.86
CA GLN A 404 6.09 -2.62 -19.85
C GLN A 404 6.46 -3.09 -18.44
N MET A 405 6.29 -2.23 -17.44
CA MET A 405 6.59 -2.54 -16.04
C MET A 405 5.80 -3.75 -15.50
N SER A 406 4.52 -3.89 -15.88
CA SER A 406 3.71 -5.06 -15.53
C SER A 406 4.20 -6.33 -16.22
N THR A 407 4.71 -6.24 -17.44
CA THR A 407 5.29 -7.38 -18.16
C THR A 407 6.58 -7.83 -17.49
N ASP A 408 7.49 -6.89 -17.18
CA ASP A 408 8.74 -7.17 -16.46
C ASP A 408 8.47 -7.83 -15.10
N LEU A 409 7.46 -7.37 -14.37
CA LEU A 409 7.06 -8.00 -13.10
C LEU A 409 6.55 -9.43 -13.27
N ARG A 410 5.82 -9.74 -14.34
CA ARG A 410 5.39 -11.11 -14.62
C ARG A 410 6.57 -12.01 -14.95
N ASP A 411 7.54 -11.49 -15.72
CA ASP A 411 8.77 -12.22 -16.05
C ASP A 411 9.60 -12.48 -14.79
N HIS A 412 9.70 -11.50 -13.90
CA HIS A 412 10.31 -11.65 -12.58
C HIS A 412 9.58 -12.68 -11.69
N GLN A 413 8.24 -12.73 -11.73
CA GLN A 413 7.46 -13.74 -11.01
C GLN A 413 7.69 -15.14 -11.57
N LEU A 414 7.82 -15.28 -12.89
CA LEU A 414 8.14 -16.54 -13.55
C LEU A 414 9.54 -17.02 -13.17
N LEU A 415 10.54 -16.13 -13.22
CA LEU A 415 11.91 -16.44 -12.80
C LEU A 415 11.97 -16.82 -11.32
N LEU A 416 11.20 -16.16 -10.45
CA LEU A 416 11.11 -16.57 -9.05
C LEU A 416 10.50 -17.96 -8.89
N ALA A 417 9.50 -18.32 -9.71
CA ALA A 417 8.91 -19.66 -9.69
C ALA A 417 9.91 -20.73 -10.11
N THR A 418 10.74 -20.47 -11.13
CA THR A 418 11.81 -21.40 -11.53
C THR A 418 12.85 -21.55 -10.42
N LEU A 419 13.25 -20.46 -9.75
CA LEU A 419 14.17 -20.53 -8.60
C LEU A 419 13.62 -21.33 -7.41
N VAL A 420 12.31 -21.25 -7.16
CA VAL A 420 11.64 -22.06 -6.13
C VAL A 420 11.69 -23.53 -6.49
N ASP A 421 11.49 -23.88 -7.75
CA ASP A 421 11.55 -25.26 -8.20
C ASP A 421 13.00 -25.79 -8.22
N ASP A 422 13.99 -24.95 -8.54
CA ASP A 422 15.42 -25.27 -8.40
C ASP A 422 15.79 -25.64 -6.95
N ASP A 423 15.33 -24.87 -5.95
CA ASP A 423 15.54 -25.19 -4.53
C ASP A 423 14.90 -26.53 -4.14
N LYS A 424 13.66 -26.78 -4.59
CA LYS A 424 12.97 -28.06 -4.35
C LYS A 424 13.73 -29.23 -4.98
N GLN A 425 14.17 -29.08 -6.23
CA GLN A 425 14.94 -30.12 -6.94
C GLN A 425 16.28 -30.40 -6.24
N ALA A 426 16.98 -29.36 -5.80
CA ALA A 426 18.22 -29.52 -5.05
C ALA A 426 18.01 -30.29 -3.73
N ARG A 427 16.93 -29.99 -3.00
CA ARG A 427 16.56 -30.73 -1.77
C ARG A 427 16.14 -32.16 -2.06
N ALA A 428 15.36 -32.40 -3.11
CA ALA A 428 14.94 -33.73 -3.51
C ALA A 428 16.15 -34.61 -3.88
N LYS A 429 17.10 -34.07 -4.64
CA LYS A 429 18.36 -34.75 -4.98
C LYS A 429 19.16 -35.12 -3.74
N GLN A 430 19.31 -34.20 -2.79
CA GLN A 430 20.00 -34.48 -1.54
C GLN A 430 19.28 -35.55 -0.69
N GLN A 431 17.96 -35.56 -0.69
CA GLN A 431 17.18 -36.61 -0.01
C GLN A 431 17.40 -37.98 -0.68
N GLU A 432 17.49 -38.02 -2.01
CA GLU A 432 17.83 -39.22 -2.76
C GLU A 432 19.26 -39.70 -2.43
N ASP A 433 20.24 -38.79 -2.38
CA ASP A 433 21.63 -39.08 -2.01
C ASP A 433 21.71 -39.63 -0.57
N VAL A 434 21.03 -38.99 0.40
CA VAL A 434 20.98 -39.46 1.80
C VAL A 434 20.34 -40.85 1.89
N MET A 435 19.23 -41.07 1.19
CA MET A 435 18.57 -42.37 1.14
C MET A 435 19.48 -43.43 0.53
N TYR A 436 20.24 -43.08 -0.51
CA TYR A 436 21.25 -43.94 -1.11
C TYR A 436 22.30 -44.36 -0.08
N TYR A 437 22.90 -43.42 0.66
CA TYR A 437 23.90 -43.74 1.68
C TYR A 437 23.34 -44.65 2.79
N ILE A 438 22.15 -44.35 3.31
CA ILE A 438 21.48 -45.18 4.33
C ILE A 438 21.23 -46.58 3.78
N THR A 439 20.79 -46.71 2.53
CA THR A 439 20.48 -48.01 1.91
C THR A 439 21.74 -48.84 1.69
N VAL A 440 22.85 -48.23 1.24
CA VAL A 440 24.14 -48.92 1.07
C VAL A 440 24.66 -49.42 2.41
N VAL A 441 24.61 -48.58 3.45
CA VAL A 441 25.01 -48.96 4.81
C VAL A 441 24.13 -50.11 5.32
N ALA A 442 22.80 -50.00 5.20
CA ALA A 442 21.87 -51.04 5.62
C ALA A 442 22.10 -52.37 4.87
N ALA A 443 22.33 -52.33 3.56
CA ALA A 443 22.62 -53.51 2.75
C ALA A 443 23.90 -54.24 3.19
N CYS A 444 24.92 -53.50 3.65
CA CYS A 444 26.14 -54.08 4.21
C CYS A 444 25.91 -54.71 5.61
N PHE A 445 25.12 -54.07 6.47
CA PHE A 445 24.94 -54.53 7.86
C PHE A 445 23.81 -55.57 8.05
N LEU A 446 22.77 -55.58 7.22
CA LEU A 446 21.64 -56.50 7.35
C LEU A 446 22.04 -57.99 7.25
N PRO A 447 22.87 -58.43 6.29
CA PRO A 447 23.36 -59.80 6.26
C PRO A 447 24.22 -60.14 7.47
N GLY A 448 25.08 -59.20 7.90
CA GLY A 448 25.92 -59.39 9.07
C GLY A 448 25.12 -59.53 10.36
N THR A 449 24.11 -58.68 10.57
CA THR A 449 23.21 -58.75 11.73
C THR A 449 22.32 -59.98 11.72
N PHE A 450 21.89 -60.45 10.55
CA PHE A 450 21.19 -61.72 10.41
C PHE A 450 22.08 -62.90 10.77
N LEU A 451 23.33 -62.92 10.26
CA LEU A 451 24.33 -63.92 10.56
C LEU A 451 24.70 -63.94 12.06
N THR A 452 24.95 -62.78 12.69
CA THR A 452 25.19 -62.73 14.14
C THR A 452 23.95 -63.16 14.93
N GLY A 453 22.74 -62.86 14.43
CA GLY A 453 21.49 -63.32 14.99
C GLY A 453 21.40 -64.84 15.04
N ILE A 454 21.66 -65.53 13.93
CA ILE A 454 21.66 -67.01 13.84
C ILE A 454 22.69 -67.62 14.79
N TYR A 455 23.95 -67.17 14.71
CA TYR A 455 25.05 -67.73 15.53
C TYR A 455 24.98 -67.29 17.00
N GLY A 456 24.15 -66.29 17.33
CA GLY A 456 23.84 -65.88 18.69
C GLY A 456 22.70 -66.67 19.35
N MET A 457 22.06 -67.59 18.62
CA MET A 457 21.02 -68.46 19.18
C MET A 457 21.65 -69.59 20.01
N ASN A 458 21.18 -69.78 21.24
CA ASN A 458 21.69 -70.79 22.17
C ASN A 458 21.16 -72.21 21.84
N PHE A 459 21.43 -72.73 20.64
CA PHE A 459 21.10 -74.11 20.31
C PHE A 459 22.23 -75.06 20.73
N LYS A 460 21.97 -75.95 21.68
CA LYS A 460 22.91 -77.01 22.10
C LYS A 460 22.74 -78.25 21.23
N GLY A 461 23.82 -78.72 20.60
CA GLY A 461 23.93 -80.05 19.96
C GLY A 461 23.41 -80.18 18.52
N THR A 462 22.97 -79.08 17.88
CA THR A 462 22.40 -79.13 16.50
C THR A 462 23.22 -78.33 15.48
N MET A 463 24.20 -77.53 15.89
CA MET A 463 25.07 -76.75 14.99
C MET A 463 26.45 -77.40 14.90
N PRO A 464 26.72 -78.21 13.86
CA PRO A 464 28.00 -78.92 13.72
C PRO A 464 29.21 -77.98 13.54
N GLU A 465 29.01 -76.71 13.13
CA GLU A 465 30.09 -75.75 12.89
C GLU A 465 30.78 -75.22 14.17
N LEU A 466 30.14 -75.32 15.35
CA LEU A 466 30.71 -74.88 16.63
C LEU A 466 31.61 -75.93 17.29
N GLU A 467 31.46 -77.21 16.94
CA GLU A 467 32.22 -78.33 17.53
C GLU A 467 33.54 -78.63 16.78
N TRP A 468 33.85 -77.86 15.73
CA TRP A 468 35.12 -77.98 14.99
C TRP A 468 36.26 -77.32 15.75
N GLU A 469 36.90 -78.07 16.66
CA GLU A 469 38.06 -77.60 17.45
C GLU A 469 39.43 -77.86 16.77
N ASP A 470 39.56 -78.82 15.83
CA ASP A 470 40.88 -79.34 15.40
C ASP A 470 41.27 -79.14 13.91
N GLY A 471 40.57 -78.29 13.15
CA GLY A 471 40.83 -78.06 11.71
C GLY A 471 41.43 -76.69 11.38
N VAL A 472 42.17 -76.56 10.27
CA VAL A 472 42.72 -75.27 9.78
C VAL A 472 41.64 -74.17 9.63
N LEU A 473 40.37 -74.57 9.42
CA LEU A 473 39.17 -73.71 9.48
C LEU A 473 38.27 -74.06 10.69
N ASN A 474 38.38 -73.30 11.79
CA ASN A 474 37.37 -73.31 12.86
C ASN A 474 36.10 -72.57 12.37
N GLY A 475 34.92 -72.88 12.94
CA GLY A 475 33.64 -72.25 12.58
C GLY A 475 33.65 -70.71 12.65
N TYR A 476 34.42 -70.14 13.58
CA TYR A 476 34.66 -68.70 13.66
C TYR A 476 35.34 -68.11 12.40
N LYS A 477 36.31 -68.82 11.82
CA LYS A 477 36.99 -68.39 10.57
C LYS A 477 36.06 -68.52 9.37
N LEU A 478 35.28 -69.60 9.31
CA LEU A 478 34.27 -69.80 8.26
C LEU A 478 33.24 -68.65 8.26
N TRP A 479 32.79 -68.23 9.44
CA TRP A 479 31.86 -67.10 9.59
C TRP A 479 32.41 -65.81 9.00
N TRP A 480 33.66 -65.44 9.33
CA TRP A 480 34.30 -64.25 8.77
C TRP A 480 34.50 -64.35 7.25
N ILE A 481 34.86 -65.52 6.71
CA ILE A 481 35.00 -65.74 5.26
C ILE A 481 33.66 -65.52 4.55
N VAL A 482 32.58 -66.10 5.06
CA VAL A 482 31.23 -65.94 4.50
C VAL A 482 30.80 -64.48 4.57
N LEU A 483 30.94 -63.82 5.73
CA LEU A 483 30.60 -62.42 5.90
C LEU A 483 31.35 -61.52 4.90
N VAL A 484 32.68 -61.64 4.82
CA VAL A 484 33.52 -60.85 3.92
C VAL A 484 33.18 -61.14 2.46
N SER A 485 32.91 -62.39 2.10
CA SER A 485 32.49 -62.76 0.73
C SER A 485 31.16 -62.12 0.33
N VAL A 486 30.17 -62.09 1.23
CA VAL A 486 28.86 -61.48 0.99
C VAL A 486 29.00 -59.96 0.86
N LEU A 487 29.79 -59.32 1.74
CA LEU A 487 30.07 -57.90 1.67
C LEU A 487 30.78 -57.51 0.35
N LEU A 488 31.78 -58.28 -0.07
CA LEU A 488 32.47 -58.07 -1.35
C LEU A 488 31.53 -58.24 -2.55
N ALA A 489 30.64 -59.24 -2.51
CA ALA A 489 29.65 -59.45 -3.56
C ALA A 489 28.66 -58.27 -3.67
N ILE A 490 28.18 -57.75 -2.53
CA ILE A 490 27.30 -56.57 -2.49
C ILE A 490 28.02 -55.32 -3.04
N MET A 491 29.26 -55.08 -2.60
CA MET A 491 30.07 -53.97 -3.09
C MET A 491 30.35 -54.06 -4.59
N ALA A 492 30.67 -55.27 -5.09
CA ALA A 492 30.88 -55.51 -6.51
C ALA A 492 29.59 -55.31 -7.33
N TYR A 493 28.45 -55.72 -6.79
CA TYR A 493 27.14 -55.52 -7.43
C TYR A 493 26.79 -54.03 -7.54
N VAL A 494 26.93 -53.27 -6.44
CA VAL A 494 26.68 -51.82 -6.40
C VAL A 494 27.59 -51.07 -7.37
N LYS A 495 28.87 -51.46 -7.43
CA LYS A 495 29.87 -50.86 -8.33
C LYS A 495 29.69 -51.24 -9.81
N GLY A 496 29.41 -52.51 -10.09
CA GLY A 496 29.57 -53.09 -11.42
C GLY A 496 28.30 -53.13 -12.29
N TRP A 497 27.12 -53.31 -11.69
CA TRP A 497 25.90 -53.56 -12.48
C TRP A 497 24.98 -52.36 -12.63
N LYS A 498 25.14 -51.38 -11.75
CA LYS A 498 24.30 -50.20 -11.77
C LYS A 498 25.01 -48.97 -12.34
N GLN A 499 26.34 -48.96 -12.47
CA GLN A 499 27.14 -47.76 -12.78
C GLN A 499 26.77 -46.59 -11.85
N TRP A 500 26.56 -46.91 -10.56
CA TRP A 500 26.14 -45.96 -9.51
C TRP A 500 27.31 -45.47 -8.64
N MET A 501 28.55 -45.78 -9.06
CA MET A 501 29.79 -45.08 -8.71
C MET A 501 30.43 -44.61 -10.01
#